data_AF-A0A4P9YAX3-F1
#
_entry.id   AF-A0A4P9YAX3-F1
#
_cell.length_a   1.000
_cell.length_b   1.000
_cell.length_c   1.000
_cell.angle_alpha   90.00
_cell.angle_beta   90.00
_cell.angle_gamma   90.00
#
_symmetry.space_group_name_H-M   'P 1'
#
loop_
_entity.id
_entity.type
_entity.pdbx_description
1 polymer ?
#
loop_
_entity_poly.entity_id
_entity_poly.type
_entity_poly.pdbx_seq_one_letter_code
_entity_poly.pdbx_strand_id
1 'polypeptide(L)'
;FIKQQKAKGSIDNGSAGVLELMVSEISNAHLGCQRIARTPISPAYMIHLEQVLALYCITFPFSIVGSLGFLALPSAFVVFYVLIGIFRIGSEIENPFGFQYNDLPLD
;
A
#
# COMPACT_ATOMS: atom_id res chain seq x y z
N PHE A 1 26.99 -22.11 1.08
CA PHE A 1 28.14 -21.46 0.41
C PHE A 1 29.17 -20.91 1.40
N ILE A 2 28.83 -19.95 2.28
CA ILE A 2 29.79 -19.35 3.24
C ILE A 2 30.47 -20.40 4.13
N LYS A 3 29.71 -21.35 4.69
CA LYS A 3 30.25 -22.49 5.45
C LYS A 3 31.22 -23.39 4.65
N GLN A 4 31.04 -23.52 3.34
CA GLN A 4 31.95 -24.28 2.46
C GLN A 4 33.24 -23.50 2.17
N GLN A 5 33.16 -22.17 1.99
CA GLN A 5 34.36 -21.33 1.79
C GLN A 5 35.18 -21.18 3.07
N LYS A 6 34.50 -21.17 4.22
CA LYS A 6 35.13 -21.28 5.54
C LYS A 6 35.89 -22.60 5.70
N ALA A 7 35.29 -23.72 5.30
CA ALA A 7 35.94 -25.03 5.34
C ALA A 7 37.15 -25.16 4.39
N LYS A 8 37.22 -24.34 3.34
CA LYS A 8 38.36 -24.26 2.40
C LYS A 8 39.49 -23.34 2.87
N GLY A 9 39.35 -22.65 4.01
CA GLY A 9 40.34 -21.71 4.52
C GLY A 9 40.47 -20.41 3.71
N SER A 10 39.61 -20.18 2.72
CA SER A 10 39.62 -18.98 1.88
C SER A 10 39.13 -17.71 2.60
N ILE A 11 38.44 -17.85 3.74
CA ILE A 11 37.82 -16.74 4.46
C ILE A 11 38.13 -16.87 5.95
N ASP A 12 38.66 -15.78 6.54
CA ASP A 12 38.87 -15.64 7.99
C ASP A 12 37.54 -15.74 8.77
N ASN A 13 37.60 -16.21 10.02
CA ASN A 13 36.44 -16.34 10.90
C ASN A 13 35.72 -15.01 11.14
N GLY A 14 36.46 -13.90 11.25
CA GLY A 14 35.87 -12.57 11.39
C GLY A 14 35.11 -12.16 10.13
N SER A 15 35.76 -12.26 8.98
CA SER A 15 35.16 -11.94 7.66
C SER A 15 33.94 -12.81 7.33
N ALA A 16 33.99 -14.10 7.69
CA ALA A 16 32.86 -15.02 7.51
C ALA A 16 31.65 -14.63 8.38
N GLY A 17 31.89 -14.21 9.63
CA GLY A 17 30.82 -13.72 10.51
C GLY A 17 30.17 -12.45 9.98
N VAL A 18 30.96 -11.50 9.46
CA VAL A 18 30.43 -10.26 8.85
C VAL A 18 29.58 -10.57 7.61
N LEU A 19 30.02 -11.49 6.74
CA LEU A 19 29.23 -11.91 5.58
C LEU A 19 27.93 -12.60 5.97
N GLU A 20 27.92 -13.45 7.00
CA GLU A 20 26.69 -14.06 7.52
C GLU A 20 25.70 -13.01 8.02
N LEU A 21 26.19 -11.97 8.72
CA LEU A 21 25.37 -10.84 9.15
C LEU A 21 24.79 -10.05 7.94
N MET A 22 25.62 -9.70 6.95
CA MET A 22 25.15 -8.97 5.76
C MET A 22 24.07 -9.75 4.98
N VAL A 23 24.25 -11.07 4.83
CA VAL A 23 23.25 -11.92 4.19
C VAL A 23 21.96 -11.98 5.01
N SER A 24 22.07 -12.04 6.34
CA SER A 24 20.91 -11.99 7.23
C SER A 24 20.14 -10.68 7.07
N GLU A 25 20.82 -9.53 7.00
CA GLU A 25 20.18 -8.23 6.81
C GLU A 25 19.44 -8.13 5.47
N ILE A 26 20.06 -8.58 4.37
CA ILE A 26 19.40 -8.63 3.06
C ILE A 26 18.19 -9.56 3.10
N SER A 27 18.32 -10.72 3.74
CA SER A 27 17.20 -11.67 3.87
C SER A 27 16.05 -11.07 4.68
N ASN A 28 16.35 -10.34 5.76
CA ASN A 28 15.35 -9.67 6.58
C ASN A 28 14.61 -8.59 5.78
N ALA A 29 15.34 -7.75 5.06
CA ALA A 29 14.75 -6.73 4.19
C ALA A 29 13.84 -7.35 3.11
N HIS A 30 14.32 -8.41 2.45
CA HIS A 30 13.56 -9.12 1.43
C HIS A 30 12.27 -9.74 1.99
N LEU A 31 12.34 -10.38 3.16
CA LEU A 31 11.14 -10.91 3.84
C LEU A 31 10.18 -9.79 4.24
N GLY A 32 10.69 -8.62 4.64
CA GLY A 32 9.90 -7.42 4.87
C GLY A 32 9.09 -7.01 3.64
N CYS A 33 9.75 -6.90 2.48
CA CYS A 33 9.09 -6.58 1.21
C CYS A 33 8.09 -7.67 0.80
N GLN A 34 8.44 -8.95 0.93
CA GLN A 34 7.51 -10.05 0.64
C GLN A 34 6.27 -10.01 1.51
N ARG A 35 6.39 -9.65 2.81
CA ARG A 35 5.23 -9.51 3.68
C ARG A 35 4.32 -8.41 3.18
N ILE A 36 4.85 -7.21 2.92
CA ILE A 36 4.07 -6.07 2.39
C ILE A 36 3.38 -6.46 1.08
N ALA A 37 4.08 -7.11 0.15
CA ALA A 37 3.54 -7.50 -1.14
C ALA A 37 2.51 -8.66 -1.07
N ARG A 38 2.66 -9.59 -0.11
CA ARG A 38 1.80 -10.80 -0.01
C ARG A 38 0.66 -10.67 0.99
N THR A 39 0.62 -9.61 1.78
CA THR A 39 -0.51 -9.32 2.68
C THR A 39 -1.25 -8.06 2.24
N PRO A 40 -1.86 -8.03 1.04
CA PRO A 40 -2.74 -6.93 0.67
C PRO A 40 -3.99 -6.93 1.55
N ILE A 41 -4.70 -5.81 1.59
CA ILE A 41 -6.00 -5.74 2.25
C ILE A 41 -6.95 -6.71 1.52
N SER A 42 -7.84 -7.35 2.29
CA SER A 42 -8.79 -8.30 1.71
C SER A 42 -9.58 -7.67 0.56
N PRO A 43 -9.65 -8.30 -0.62
CA PRO A 43 -10.43 -7.77 -1.75
C PRO A 43 -11.91 -7.53 -1.41
N ALA A 44 -12.48 -8.38 -0.54
CA ALA A 44 -13.85 -8.20 -0.06
C ALA A 44 -14.04 -6.90 0.73
N TYR A 45 -13.04 -6.51 1.54
CA TYR A 45 -13.06 -5.24 2.26
C TYR A 45 -13.05 -4.06 1.30
N MET A 46 -12.18 -4.09 0.28
CA MET A 46 -12.11 -3.01 -0.72
C MET A 46 -13.41 -2.83 -1.49
N ILE A 47 -14.02 -3.94 -1.94
CA ILE A 47 -15.31 -3.91 -2.64
C ILE A 47 -16.39 -3.32 -1.74
N HIS A 48 -16.47 -3.73 -0.48
CA HIS A 48 -17.46 -3.18 0.45
C HIS A 48 -17.21 -1.71 0.77
N LEU A 49 -15.95 -1.29 0.88
CA LEU A 49 -15.60 0.11 1.11
C LEU A 49 -16.06 0.99 -0.06
N GLU A 50 -15.83 0.53 -1.30
CA GLU A 50 -16.32 1.22 -2.51
C GLU A 50 -17.85 1.31 -2.55
N GLN A 51 -18.54 0.21 -2.22
CA GLN A 51 -20.01 0.17 -2.16
C GLN A 51 -20.58 1.15 -1.13
N VAL A 52 -20.00 1.17 0.08
CA VAL A 52 -20.43 2.09 1.15
C VAL A 52 -20.17 3.54 0.75
N LEU A 53 -19.01 3.83 0.15
CA LEU A 53 -18.70 5.17 -0.35
C LEU A 53 -19.69 5.62 -1.43
N ALA A 54 -20.02 4.73 -2.38
CA ALA A 54 -21.00 5.02 -3.42
C ALA A 54 -22.40 5.29 -2.84
N LEU A 55 -22.84 4.48 -1.87
CA LEU A 55 -24.11 4.67 -1.16
C LEU A 55 -24.12 6.00 -0.39
N TYR A 56 -23.01 6.34 0.28
CA TYR A 56 -22.87 7.61 0.98
C TYR A 56 -23.00 8.79 0.02
N CYS A 57 -22.30 8.75 -1.11
CA CYS A 57 -22.42 9.79 -2.13
C CYS A 57 -23.85 9.92 -2.66
N ILE A 58 -24.57 8.82 -2.90
CA ILE A 58 -25.96 8.89 -3.38
C ILE A 58 -26.90 9.47 -2.30
N THR A 59 -26.72 9.10 -1.05
CA THR A 59 -27.63 9.48 0.05
C THR A 59 -27.38 10.90 0.58
N PHE A 60 -26.13 11.38 0.54
CA PHE A 60 -25.73 12.70 1.00
C PHE A 60 -26.54 13.88 0.43
N PRO A 61 -26.78 14.01 -0.90
CA PRO A 61 -27.54 15.13 -1.46
C PRO A 61 -28.98 15.17 -0.95
N PHE A 62 -29.62 14.00 -0.75
CA PHE A 62 -30.96 13.92 -0.15
C PHE A 62 -30.99 14.35 1.30
N SER A 63 -29.88 14.17 2.04
CA SER A 63 -29.77 14.61 3.43
C SER A 63 -29.68 16.13 3.57
N ILE A 64 -29.10 16.83 2.60
CA ILE A 64 -28.81 18.28 2.70
C ILE A 64 -29.75 19.16 1.87
N VAL A 65 -30.55 18.57 0.95
CA VAL A 65 -31.46 19.31 0.06
C VAL A 65 -32.49 20.14 0.83
N GLY A 66 -32.97 19.65 1.99
CA GLY A 66 -33.93 20.38 2.82
C GLY A 66 -33.37 21.67 3.43
N SER A 67 -32.06 21.70 3.72
CA SER A 67 -31.42 22.84 4.38
C SER A 67 -30.83 23.84 3.37
N LEU A 68 -30.28 23.34 2.26
CA LEU A 68 -29.54 24.16 1.29
C LEU A 68 -30.28 24.40 -0.03
N GLY A 69 -31.39 23.71 -0.29
CA GLY A 69 -32.13 23.82 -1.55
C GLY A 69 -31.21 23.60 -2.75
N PHE A 70 -31.14 24.58 -3.66
CA PHE A 70 -30.31 24.50 -4.86
C PHE A 70 -28.78 24.47 -4.57
N LEU A 71 -28.34 25.01 -3.42
CA LEU A 71 -26.93 24.96 -3.02
C LEU A 71 -26.47 23.57 -2.55
N ALA A 72 -27.41 22.63 -2.35
CA ALA A 72 -27.09 21.25 -2.03
C ALA A 72 -26.26 20.58 -3.14
N LEU A 73 -26.55 20.90 -4.40
CA LEU A 73 -25.87 20.29 -5.55
C LEU A 73 -24.37 20.64 -5.60
N PRO A 74 -23.93 21.91 -5.62
CA PRO A 74 -22.50 22.23 -5.59
C PRO A 74 -21.82 21.75 -4.32
N SER A 75 -22.50 21.79 -3.17
CA SER A 75 -21.96 21.24 -1.92
C SER A 75 -21.70 19.73 -2.00
N ALA A 76 -22.61 18.97 -2.60
CA ALA A 76 -22.45 17.53 -2.79
C ALA A 76 -21.28 17.23 -3.73
N PHE A 77 -21.12 17.99 -4.83
CA PHE A 77 -19.98 17.82 -5.74
C PHE A 77 -18.63 17.99 -5.05
N VAL A 78 -18.48 19.00 -4.18
CA VAL A 78 -17.24 19.22 -3.43
C VAL A 78 -16.95 18.01 -2.53
N VAL A 79 -17.95 17.53 -1.80
CA VAL A 79 -17.80 16.38 -0.90
C VAL A 79 -17.45 15.11 -1.69
N PHE A 80 -18.11 14.88 -2.83
CA PHE A 80 -17.82 13.70 -3.66
C PHE A 80 -16.40 13.73 -4.21
N TYR A 81 -15.96 14.89 -4.71
CA TYR A 81 -14.61 15.05 -5.23
C TYR A 81 -13.56 14.71 -4.17
N VAL A 82 -13.73 15.22 -2.95
CA VAL A 82 -12.80 14.96 -1.84
C VAL A 82 -12.82 13.48 -1.44
N LEU A 83 -14.00 12.89 -1.23
CA LEU A 83 -14.10 11.51 -0.72
C LEU A 83 -13.64 10.47 -1.74
N ILE A 84 -14.03 10.63 -3.01
CA ILE A 84 -13.58 9.75 -4.09
C ILE A 84 -12.07 9.94 -4.31
N GLY A 85 -11.57 11.18 -4.25
CA GLY A 85 -10.15 11.47 -4.35
C GLY A 85 -9.33 10.74 -3.28
N ILE A 86 -9.73 10.85 -2.02
CA ILE A 86 -9.06 10.15 -0.91
C ILE A 86 -9.11 8.64 -1.09
N PHE A 87 -10.26 8.07 -1.49
CA PHE A 87 -10.39 6.64 -1.73
C PHE A 87 -9.44 6.14 -2.83
N ARG A 88 -9.35 6.88 -3.94
CA ARG A 88 -8.46 6.54 -5.06
C ARG A 88 -6.99 6.61 -4.67
N ILE A 89 -6.59 7.68 -4.00
CA ILE A 89 -5.21 7.82 -3.49
C ILE A 89 -4.90 6.67 -2.53
N GLY A 90 -5.83 6.33 -1.62
CA GLY A 90 -5.70 5.21 -0.69
C GLY A 90 -5.51 3.85 -1.38
N SER A 91 -6.22 3.63 -2.50
CA SER A 91 -6.08 2.40 -3.29
C SER A 91 -4.76 2.34 -4.07
N GLU A 92 -4.21 3.48 -4.48
CA GLU A 92 -2.93 3.56 -5.19
C GLU A 92 -1.75 3.29 -4.25
N ILE A 93 -1.74 3.91 -3.06
CA ILE A 93 -0.66 3.72 -2.07
C ILE A 93 -0.64 2.32 -1.44
N GLU A 94 -1.69 1.52 -1.60
CA GLU A 94 -1.76 0.18 -1.03
C GLU A 94 -0.76 -0.80 -1.67
N ASN A 95 -0.48 -0.62 -2.97
CA ASN A 95 0.43 -1.50 -3.71
C ASN A 95 1.68 -0.74 -4.20
N PRO A 96 2.65 -0.41 -3.32
CA PRO A 96 3.78 0.44 -3.65
C PRO A 96 4.82 -0.19 -4.61
N PHE A 97 4.68 -1.48 -4.91
CA PHE A 97 5.59 -2.25 -5.76
C PHE A 97 5.01 -2.53 -7.16
N GLY A 98 3.97 -1.77 -7.56
CA GLY A 98 3.40 -1.86 -8.90
C GLY A 98 4.22 -1.13 -9.96
N PHE A 99 3.54 -0.76 -11.04
CA PHE A 99 4.10 -0.05 -12.20
C PHE A 99 3.38 1.29 -12.47
N GLN A 100 2.69 1.83 -11.48
CA GLN A 100 2.03 3.12 -11.56
C GLN A 100 3.03 4.26 -11.36
N TYR A 101 2.62 5.48 -11.74
CA TYR A 101 3.48 6.65 -11.67
C TYR A 101 3.96 6.95 -10.24
N ASN A 102 3.13 6.67 -9.23
CA ASN A 102 3.45 6.93 -7.82
C ASN A 102 4.06 5.71 -7.10
N ASP A 103 4.35 4.61 -7.81
CA ASP A 103 4.99 3.43 -7.25
C ASP A 103 6.51 3.62 -7.10
N LEU A 104 7.15 2.73 -6.35
CA LEU A 104 8.61 2.74 -6.16
C LEU A 104 9.32 2.46 -7.50
N PRO A 105 10.35 3.24 -7.89
CA PRO A 105 11.12 2.99 -9.11
C PRO A 105 12.07 1.81 -8.87
N LEU A 106 11.58 0.59 -9.14
CA LEU A 106 12.31 -0.66 -8.96
C LEU A 106 12.93 -1.21 -10.26
N ASP A 107 12.72 -0.53 -11.39
CA ASP A 107 13.25 -0.87 -12.73
C ASP A 107 14.60 -0.18 -13.04
#